data_AF-A0A2T3FYZ9-F1
#
_entry.id   AF-A0A2T3FYZ9-F1
#
_cell.length_a   1.000
_cell.length_b   1.000
_cell.length_c   1.000
_cell.angle_alpha   90.00
_cell.angle_beta   90.00
_cell.angle_gamma   90.00
#
_symmetry.space_group_name_H-M   'P 1'
#
loop_
_entity.id
_entity.type
_entity.pdbx_description
1 polymer ?
#
loop_
_entity_poly.entity_id
_entity_poly.type
_entity_poly.pdbx_seq_one_letter_code
_entity_poly.pdbx_strand_id
1 'polypeptide(L)'
;MHSIGNFWKIIVIFIALIGIFLFAILSYFKENTILSLPFIFHSFWFMIVFLSMFHFFGLFEISNKTYSIVLLGNLFFYFGTLTSNIKLFCRNKLHIQTLNFKYRKNLMYILLFFAILIMLKKIMLLLPIILTSGITSARTEMILNESLNLSGFLLTLQVYFAKPFIRCVSIILMVDLFQNKINIKNIIKVLLITMLSFLSDGGRSVMIQLFISLCILLFYYRKKISKKNKKKIMYSILIIGILTSLLTIERGVNLLENFYTYYAGSLVFFSKSLDMNYLFNSTFLYGVNGFQGIFRPIFGILNIFGIQDFSLLSKANSFLMDCQNTVFYVSPNIKMNYFVTCFGYMYKDCGIFGLIVESFVFGAIMSRFRMKKGDIYQVSCFILFAQGILFSMSITPFASYNFIMTFVYIYVITNNFKKKLRIKVYK
;
A
#
# COMPACT_ATOMS: atom_id res chain seq x y z
N MET A 1 -15.32 -3.98 -40.72
CA MET A 1 -15.26 -4.68 -39.41
C MET A 1 -14.20 -4.11 -38.47
N HIS A 2 -12.97 -3.81 -38.92
CA HIS A 2 -11.90 -3.27 -38.06
C HIS A 2 -12.22 -1.87 -37.47
N SER A 3 -12.91 -1.00 -38.24
CA SER A 3 -13.34 0.33 -37.77
C SER A 3 -14.40 0.29 -36.67
N ILE A 4 -15.32 -0.69 -36.71
CA ILE A 4 -16.41 -0.86 -35.72
C ILE A 4 -15.83 -1.34 -34.38
N GLY A 5 -14.87 -2.28 -34.41
CA GLY A 5 -14.20 -2.76 -33.20
C GLY A 5 -13.42 -1.66 -32.46
N ASN A 6 -12.74 -0.79 -33.20
CA ASN A 6 -12.02 0.35 -32.61
C ASN A 6 -12.98 1.39 -32.02
N PHE A 7 -14.14 1.62 -32.64
CA PHE A 7 -15.15 2.53 -32.11
C PHE A 7 -15.72 2.07 -30.77
N TRP A 8 -16.09 0.79 -30.64
CA TRP A 8 -16.58 0.23 -29.37
C TRP A 8 -15.53 0.28 -28.25
N LYS A 9 -14.27 0.01 -28.59
CA LYS A 9 -13.16 0.10 -27.65
C LYS A 9 -12.99 1.52 -27.10
N ILE A 10 -13.01 2.52 -27.97
CA ILE A 10 -12.95 3.93 -27.59
C ILE A 10 -14.11 4.28 -26.64
N ILE A 11 -15.33 3.86 -26.97
CA ILE A 11 -16.50 4.10 -26.12
C ILE A 11 -16.31 3.52 -24.72
N VAL A 12 -15.89 2.26 -24.58
CA VAL A 12 -15.69 1.62 -23.26
C VAL A 12 -14.67 2.37 -22.42
N ILE A 13 -13.57 2.83 -23.03
CA ILE A 13 -12.54 3.61 -22.36
C ILE A 13 -13.10 4.94 -21.86
N PHE A 14 -13.84 5.68 -22.71
CA PHE A 14 -14.45 6.94 -22.32
C PHE A 14 -15.50 6.77 -21.21
N ILE A 15 -16.33 5.72 -21.27
CA ILE A 15 -17.28 5.38 -20.20
C ILE A 15 -16.53 5.11 -18.89
N ALA A 16 -15.45 4.32 -18.93
CA ALA A 16 -14.65 4.04 -17.75
C ALA A 16 -14.04 5.32 -17.18
N LEU A 17 -13.45 6.16 -18.02
CA LEU A 17 -12.83 7.42 -17.63
C LEU A 17 -13.83 8.38 -16.98
N ILE A 18 -14.97 8.63 -17.65
CA ILE A 18 -16.02 9.53 -17.17
C ILE A 18 -16.65 8.98 -15.88
N GLY A 19 -16.93 7.68 -15.83
CA GLY A 19 -17.49 7.03 -14.64
C GLY A 19 -16.59 7.15 -13.42
N ILE A 20 -15.29 6.85 -13.56
CA ILE A 20 -14.33 6.95 -12.45
C ILE A 20 -14.15 8.41 -12.02
N PHE A 21 -14.11 9.35 -12.97
CA PHE A 21 -14.07 10.79 -12.69
C PHE A 21 -15.30 11.25 -11.90
N LEU A 22 -16.50 10.79 -12.29
CA LEU A 22 -17.74 11.06 -11.58
C LEU A 22 -17.67 10.56 -10.13
N PHE A 23 -17.16 9.35 -9.88
CA PHE A 23 -17.01 8.85 -8.50
C PHE A 23 -16.01 9.66 -7.67
N ALA A 24 -14.96 10.20 -8.28
CA ALA A 24 -14.05 11.13 -7.61
C ALA A 24 -14.77 12.43 -7.21
N ILE A 25 -15.55 13.03 -8.12
CA ILE A 25 -16.36 14.22 -7.86
C ILE A 25 -17.40 13.97 -6.75
N LEU A 26 -18.15 12.87 -6.85
CA LEU A 26 -19.15 12.50 -5.84
C LEU A 26 -18.50 12.28 -4.46
N SER A 27 -17.30 11.70 -4.43
CA SER A 27 -16.52 11.54 -3.19
C SER A 27 -16.05 12.87 -2.61
N TYR A 28 -15.67 13.83 -3.46
CA TYR A 28 -15.34 15.19 -3.03
C TYR A 28 -16.55 15.88 -2.38
N PHE A 29 -17.71 15.87 -3.03
CA PHE A 29 -18.92 16.50 -2.49
C PHE A 29 -19.40 15.84 -1.19
N LYS A 30 -19.27 14.52 -1.08
CA LYS A 30 -19.64 13.79 0.14
C LYS A 30 -18.74 14.15 1.34
N GLU A 31 -17.43 14.25 1.12
CA GLU A 31 -16.46 14.43 2.20
C GLU A 31 -16.04 15.90 2.39
N ASN A 32 -16.43 16.80 1.47
CA ASN A 32 -16.05 18.22 1.43
C ASN A 32 -14.54 18.47 1.48
N THR A 33 -13.75 17.53 0.96
CA THR A 33 -12.29 17.61 0.96
C THR A 33 -11.68 16.64 -0.05
N ILE A 34 -10.60 17.07 -0.69
CA ILE A 34 -9.78 16.21 -1.55
C ILE A 34 -8.89 15.26 -0.73
N LEU A 35 -8.71 15.50 0.57
CA LEU A 35 -8.00 14.61 1.48
C LEU A 35 -8.94 13.61 2.14
N SER A 36 -9.74 12.93 1.33
CA SER A 36 -10.51 11.76 1.74
C SER A 36 -9.97 10.52 1.03
N LEU A 37 -9.95 9.37 1.70
CA LEU A 37 -9.49 8.13 1.07
C LEU A 37 -10.31 7.77 -0.17
N PRO A 38 -11.65 7.95 -0.21
CA PRO A 38 -12.43 7.72 -1.40
C PRO A 38 -12.02 8.61 -2.59
N PHE A 39 -11.82 9.91 -2.35
CA PHE A 39 -11.37 10.82 -3.40
C PHE A 39 -10.00 10.42 -3.94
N ILE A 40 -9.05 10.08 -3.05
CA ILE A 40 -7.70 9.66 -3.42
C ILE A 40 -7.74 8.37 -4.25
N PHE A 41 -8.58 7.39 -3.89
CA PHE A 41 -8.73 6.14 -4.63
C PHE A 41 -9.25 6.37 -6.06
N HIS A 42 -10.37 7.06 -6.22
CA HIS A 42 -10.93 7.31 -7.55
C HIS A 42 -10.04 8.22 -8.40
N SER A 43 -9.42 9.24 -7.80
CA SER A 43 -8.49 10.12 -8.53
C SER A 43 -7.24 9.39 -9.01
N PHE A 44 -6.73 8.46 -8.19
CA PHE A 44 -5.59 7.63 -8.56
C PHE A 44 -5.92 6.71 -9.75
N TRP A 45 -7.07 6.02 -9.69
CA TRP A 45 -7.50 5.15 -10.79
C TRP A 45 -7.92 5.92 -12.04
N PHE A 46 -8.52 7.10 -11.89
CA PHE A 46 -8.76 8.03 -12.98
C PHE A 46 -7.45 8.39 -13.67
N MET A 47 -6.42 8.76 -12.91
CA MET A 47 -5.10 9.09 -13.46
C MET A 47 -4.48 7.91 -14.22
N ILE A 48 -4.57 6.68 -13.68
CA ILE A 48 -4.04 5.49 -14.37
C ILE A 48 -4.76 5.25 -15.71
N VAL A 49 -6.09 5.27 -15.71
CA VAL A 49 -6.90 5.07 -16.93
C VAL A 49 -6.68 6.20 -17.93
N PHE A 50 -6.58 7.45 -17.46
CA PHE A 50 -6.27 8.60 -18.31
C PHE A 50 -4.90 8.47 -18.96
N LEU A 51 -3.87 8.15 -18.18
CA LEU A 51 -2.51 7.98 -18.70
C LEU A 51 -2.42 6.82 -19.70
N SER A 52 -3.16 5.73 -19.49
CA SER A 52 -3.12 4.57 -20.37
C SER A 52 -3.71 4.84 -21.77
N MET A 53 -4.53 5.89 -21.93
CA MET A 53 -5.08 6.28 -23.24
C MET A 53 -4.02 6.79 -24.22
N PHE A 54 -2.92 7.34 -23.71
CA PHE A 54 -1.91 7.97 -24.58
C PHE A 54 -0.95 6.97 -25.24
N HIS A 55 -0.86 5.74 -24.72
CA HIS A 55 0.07 4.72 -25.21
C HIS A 55 1.52 5.22 -25.35
N PHE A 56 1.96 6.17 -24.50
CA PHE A 56 3.31 6.71 -24.57
C PHE A 56 4.35 5.60 -24.37
N PHE A 57 5.55 5.80 -24.94
CA PHE A 57 6.63 4.81 -24.93
C PHE A 57 6.24 3.46 -25.55
N GLY A 58 5.24 3.45 -26.44
CA GLY A 58 4.80 2.26 -27.16
C GLY A 58 4.07 1.24 -26.27
N LEU A 59 3.35 1.69 -25.23
CA LEU A 59 2.54 0.79 -24.42
C LEU A 59 1.53 0.03 -25.28
N PHE A 60 1.48 -1.28 -25.11
CA PHE A 60 0.56 -2.13 -25.84
C PHE A 60 -0.90 -1.83 -25.51
N GLU A 61 -1.76 -2.33 -26.38
CA GLU A 61 -3.20 -2.20 -26.24
C GLU A 61 -3.74 -2.91 -24.99
N ILE A 62 -4.75 -2.30 -24.37
CA ILE A 62 -5.46 -2.83 -23.20
C ILE A 62 -6.84 -3.32 -23.65
N SER A 63 -7.27 -4.48 -23.17
CA SER A 63 -8.57 -5.05 -23.50
C SER A 63 -9.74 -4.27 -22.87
N ASN A 64 -10.90 -4.29 -23.54
CA ASN A 64 -12.14 -3.72 -23.00
C ASN A 64 -12.54 -4.35 -21.67
N LYS A 65 -12.29 -5.67 -21.51
CA LYS A 65 -12.55 -6.43 -20.28
C LYS A 65 -11.85 -5.80 -19.08
N THR A 66 -10.59 -5.40 -19.25
CA THR A 66 -9.80 -4.74 -18.19
C THR A 66 -10.45 -3.42 -17.76
N TYR A 67 -10.82 -2.56 -18.71
CA TYR A 67 -11.47 -1.28 -18.40
C TYR A 67 -12.82 -1.48 -17.71
N SER A 68 -13.62 -2.46 -18.14
CA SER A 68 -14.89 -2.79 -17.49
C SER A 68 -14.69 -3.29 -16.05
N ILE A 69 -13.68 -4.13 -15.79
CA ILE A 69 -13.34 -4.59 -14.44
C ILE A 69 -12.93 -3.42 -13.54
N VAL A 70 -12.06 -2.53 -14.03
CA VAL A 70 -11.61 -1.34 -13.27
C VAL A 70 -12.78 -0.41 -12.96
N LEU A 71 -13.67 -0.16 -13.93
CA LEU A 71 -14.86 0.66 -13.73
C LEU A 71 -15.80 0.03 -12.69
N LEU A 72 -16.07 -1.27 -12.80
CA LEU A 72 -16.97 -1.99 -11.90
C LEU A 72 -16.42 -2.02 -10.47
N GLY A 73 -15.11 -2.27 -10.32
CA GLY A 73 -14.44 -2.20 -9.02
C GLY A 73 -14.53 -0.79 -8.40
N ASN A 74 -14.34 0.27 -9.19
CA ASN A 74 -14.53 1.64 -8.72
C ASN A 74 -15.98 1.93 -8.31
N LEU A 75 -16.98 1.48 -9.09
CA LEU A 75 -18.39 1.64 -8.76
C LEU A 75 -18.74 1.00 -7.41
N PHE A 76 -18.37 -0.25 -7.20
CA PHE A 76 -18.68 -0.95 -5.95
C PHE A 76 -17.84 -0.48 -4.78
N PHE A 77 -16.61 -0.02 -5.01
CA PHE A 77 -15.88 0.73 -4.01
C PHE A 77 -16.65 1.97 -3.57
N TYR A 78 -17.15 2.79 -4.50
CA TYR A 78 -17.95 3.98 -4.17
C TYR A 78 -19.17 3.61 -3.34
N PHE A 79 -19.95 2.60 -3.75
CA PHE A 79 -21.10 2.10 -2.96
C PHE A 79 -20.70 1.62 -1.57
N GLY A 80 -19.58 0.92 -1.45
CA GLY A 80 -18.99 0.54 -0.17
C GLY A 80 -18.79 1.76 0.74
N THR A 81 -18.28 2.87 0.21
CA THR A 81 -18.07 4.08 1.01
C THR A 81 -19.38 4.66 1.57
N LEU A 82 -20.52 4.48 0.90
CA LEU A 82 -21.83 4.99 1.36
C LEU A 82 -22.25 4.35 2.69
N THR A 83 -21.75 3.14 2.98
CA THR A 83 -22.08 2.41 4.20
C THR A 83 -21.36 2.91 5.45
N SER A 84 -20.40 3.83 5.33
CA SER A 84 -19.63 4.35 6.48
C SER A 84 -20.48 5.05 7.54
N ASN A 85 -21.65 5.58 7.12
CA ASN A 85 -22.62 6.23 8.00
C ASN A 85 -23.61 5.24 8.63
N ILE A 86 -23.64 3.99 8.16
CA ILE A 86 -24.52 2.96 8.69
C ILE A 86 -23.93 2.48 10.03
N LYS A 87 -24.69 2.68 11.11
CA LYS A 87 -24.29 2.41 12.51
C LYS A 87 -23.98 0.92 12.82
N LEU A 88 -23.93 0.05 11.82
CA LEU A 88 -23.93 -1.41 11.95
C LEU A 88 -22.64 -2.01 12.53
N PHE A 89 -21.52 -1.29 12.55
CA PHE A 89 -20.27 -1.78 13.13
C PHE A 89 -19.67 -0.76 14.10
N CYS A 90 -19.96 -0.95 15.39
CA CYS A 90 -19.31 -0.34 16.56
C CYS A 90 -19.46 1.18 16.74
N ARG A 91 -20.63 1.61 17.26
CA ARG A 91 -20.79 2.93 17.88
C ARG A 91 -20.79 2.83 19.40
N ASN A 92 -19.63 2.64 20.01
CA ASN A 92 -19.44 3.19 21.35
C ASN A 92 -19.03 4.65 21.19
N LYS A 93 -19.98 5.55 21.46
CA LYS A 93 -19.73 6.99 21.68
C LYS A 93 -18.79 7.12 22.88
N LEU A 94 -17.50 6.95 22.64
CA LEU A 94 -16.48 7.35 23.59
C LEU A 94 -16.36 8.85 23.43
N HIS A 95 -16.88 9.60 24.40
CA HIS A 95 -16.54 11.00 24.61
C HIS A 95 -15.03 11.09 24.68
N ILE A 96 -14.40 11.53 23.59
CA ILE A 96 -12.98 11.88 23.58
C ILE A 96 -12.92 13.26 24.23
N GLN A 97 -12.87 13.27 25.57
CA GLN A 97 -12.29 14.40 26.28
C GLN A 97 -10.90 14.62 25.69
N THR A 98 -10.60 15.88 25.37
CA THR A 98 -9.30 16.36 24.92
C THR A 98 -8.24 16.03 25.97
N LEU A 99 -7.67 14.84 25.87
CA LEU A 99 -6.70 14.29 26.81
C LEU A 99 -5.37 14.11 26.09
N ASN A 100 -4.33 14.61 26.74
CA ASN A 100 -2.94 14.61 26.31
C ASN A 100 -2.53 13.37 25.51
N PHE A 101 -1.99 13.65 24.32
CA PHE A 101 -1.32 12.74 23.39
C PHE A 101 -0.44 11.71 24.12
N LYS A 102 -0.91 10.47 24.25
CA LYS A 102 -0.09 9.35 24.73
C LYS A 102 -0.41 8.09 23.94
N TYR A 103 0.28 7.91 22.80
CA TYR A 103 0.59 6.57 22.33
C TYR A 103 1.65 5.95 23.26
N ARG A 104 1.78 4.62 23.26
CA ARG A 104 2.66 3.89 24.18
C ARG A 104 4.14 4.02 23.77
N LYS A 105 4.72 5.20 24.00
CA LYS A 105 6.07 5.56 23.55
C LYS A 105 7.15 4.58 24.03
N ASN A 106 7.09 4.14 25.29
CA ASN A 106 8.06 3.18 25.83
C ASN A 106 7.95 1.82 25.12
N LEU A 107 6.73 1.28 25.02
CA LEU A 107 6.48 0.03 24.29
C LEU A 107 6.94 0.14 22.82
N MET A 108 6.64 1.27 22.18
CA MET A 108 7.04 1.53 20.80
C MET A 108 8.56 1.46 20.62
N TYR A 109 9.33 2.10 21.51
CA TYR A 109 10.79 2.08 21.42
C TYR A 109 11.41 0.73 21.80
N ILE A 110 10.82 0.00 22.75
CA ILE A 110 11.25 -1.37 23.10
C ILE A 110 11.08 -2.29 21.89
N LEU A 111 9.90 -2.29 21.28
CA LEU A 111 9.64 -3.10 20.08
C LEU A 111 10.49 -2.64 18.88
N LEU A 112 10.74 -1.33 18.76
CA LEU A 112 11.60 -0.79 17.70
C LEU A 112 13.03 -1.30 17.85
N PHE A 113 13.55 -1.37 19.07
CA PHE A 113 14.88 -1.90 19.35
C PHE A 113 15.02 -3.35 18.82
N PHE A 114 14.07 -4.23 19.14
CA PHE A 114 14.08 -5.60 18.61
C PHE A 114 13.93 -5.66 17.09
N ALA A 115 13.06 -4.83 16.51
CA ALA A 115 12.91 -4.74 15.07
C ALA A 115 14.22 -4.32 14.37
N ILE A 116 14.94 -3.35 14.96
CA ILE A 116 16.25 -2.89 14.47
C ILE A 116 17.28 -4.03 14.50
N LEU A 117 17.36 -4.79 15.60
CA LEU A 117 18.31 -5.92 15.69
C LEU A 117 18.09 -6.96 14.59
N ILE A 118 16.84 -7.32 14.31
CA ILE A 118 16.50 -8.27 13.24
C ILE A 118 16.93 -7.73 11.87
N MET A 119 16.69 -6.45 11.61
CA MET A 119 17.04 -5.83 10.33
C MET A 119 18.55 -5.63 10.17
N LEU A 120 19.27 -5.32 11.24
CA LEU A 120 20.73 -5.26 11.23
C LEU A 120 21.32 -6.62 10.90
N LYS A 121 20.78 -7.72 11.46
CA LYS A 121 21.21 -9.07 11.09
C LYS A 121 21.04 -9.34 9.59
N LYS A 122 19.91 -8.92 9.00
CA LYS A 122 19.69 -9.04 7.55
C LYS A 122 20.69 -8.18 6.76
N ILE A 123 20.95 -6.95 7.19
CA ILE A 123 21.93 -6.07 6.53
C ILE A 123 23.33 -6.67 6.58
N MET A 124 23.74 -7.27 7.70
CA MET A 124 25.06 -7.90 7.81
C MET A 124 25.30 -9.00 6.77
N LEU A 125 24.25 -9.76 6.41
CA LEU A 125 24.33 -10.78 5.35
C LEU A 125 24.56 -10.15 3.97
N LEU A 126 23.98 -8.97 3.71
CA LEU A 126 24.08 -8.27 2.42
C LEU A 126 25.29 -7.33 2.34
N LEU A 127 25.85 -6.92 3.48
CA LEU A 127 26.87 -5.88 3.59
C LEU A 127 28.09 -6.12 2.70
N PRO A 128 28.66 -7.34 2.62
CA PRO A 128 29.81 -7.58 1.74
C PRO A 128 29.52 -7.25 0.28
N ILE A 129 28.33 -7.66 -0.21
CA ILE A 129 27.91 -7.45 -1.60
C ILE A 129 27.58 -5.99 -1.85
N ILE A 130 26.93 -5.32 -0.89
CA ILE A 130 26.63 -3.89 -0.96
C ILE A 130 27.92 -3.08 -1.10
N LEU A 131 28.96 -3.44 -0.35
CA LEU A 131 30.25 -2.73 -0.37
C LEU A 131 31.05 -2.99 -1.64
N THR A 132 30.95 -4.18 -2.26
CA THR A 132 31.71 -4.52 -3.47
C THR A 132 31.00 -4.12 -4.76
N SER A 133 29.66 -4.24 -4.81
CA SER A 133 28.89 -4.20 -6.07
C SER A 133 27.61 -3.35 -5.99
N GLY A 134 27.35 -2.73 -4.84
CA GLY A 134 26.20 -1.86 -4.63
C GLY A 134 24.91 -2.60 -4.26
N ILE A 135 23.89 -1.81 -3.90
CA ILE A 135 22.61 -2.32 -3.38
C ILE A 135 21.75 -3.01 -4.45
N THR A 136 21.87 -2.58 -5.71
CA THR A 136 21.13 -3.20 -6.82
C THR A 136 21.58 -4.64 -7.04
N SER A 137 22.89 -4.87 -7.08
CA SER A 137 23.50 -6.20 -7.20
C SER A 137 23.17 -7.08 -5.99
N ALA A 138 23.31 -6.53 -4.77
CA ALA A 138 22.95 -7.25 -3.53
C ALA A 138 21.50 -7.74 -3.52
N ARG A 139 20.56 -6.96 -4.09
CA ARG A 139 19.16 -7.37 -4.22
C ARG A 139 18.99 -8.52 -5.21
N THR A 140 19.69 -8.50 -6.34
CA THR A 140 19.63 -9.57 -7.34
C THR A 140 20.20 -10.87 -6.76
N GLU A 141 21.36 -10.80 -6.12
CA GLU A 141 21.97 -11.94 -5.43
C GLU A 141 21.07 -12.51 -4.34
N MET A 142 20.39 -11.65 -3.56
CA MET A 142 19.43 -12.08 -2.55
C MET A 142 18.24 -12.87 -3.12
N ILE A 143 17.88 -12.65 -4.38
CA ILE A 143 16.81 -13.39 -5.06
C ILE A 143 17.34 -14.75 -5.55
N LEU A 144 18.59 -14.80 -6.00
CA LEU A 144 19.21 -16.01 -6.56
C LEU A 144 19.76 -16.94 -5.47
N ASN A 145 20.18 -16.39 -4.33
CA ASN A 145 20.86 -17.11 -3.27
C ASN A 145 20.10 -17.00 -1.94
N GLU A 146 19.41 -18.09 -1.56
CA GLU A 146 18.62 -18.16 -0.34
C GLU A 146 19.44 -17.96 0.94
N SER A 147 20.75 -18.27 0.94
CA SER A 147 21.62 -18.11 2.12
C SER A 147 21.80 -16.65 2.55
N LEU A 148 21.58 -15.71 1.63
CA LEU A 148 21.60 -14.28 1.91
C LEU A 148 20.31 -13.81 2.58
N ASN A 149 19.31 -14.67 2.73
CA ASN A 149 18.07 -14.42 3.46
C ASN A 149 18.14 -14.95 4.90
N LEU A 150 17.33 -14.32 5.77
CA LEU A 150 17.05 -14.93 7.06
C LEU A 150 16.21 -16.20 6.84
N SER A 151 16.38 -17.19 7.70
CA SER A 151 15.66 -18.47 7.63
C SER A 151 14.87 -18.73 8.92
N GLY A 152 13.90 -19.64 8.82
CA GLY A 152 13.08 -20.12 9.95
C GLY A 152 12.40 -19.01 10.73
N PHE A 153 12.48 -19.07 12.06
CA PHE A 153 11.83 -18.13 12.97
C PHE A 153 12.23 -16.66 12.74
N LEU A 154 13.49 -16.41 12.38
CA LEU A 154 13.97 -15.05 12.13
C LEU A 154 13.38 -14.45 10.85
N LEU A 155 13.14 -15.27 9.81
CA LEU A 155 12.42 -14.84 8.62
C LEU A 155 10.98 -14.45 8.98
N THR A 156 10.29 -15.30 9.74
CA THR A 156 8.91 -15.03 10.20
C THR A 156 8.85 -13.73 10.99
N LEU A 157 9.77 -13.50 11.93
CA LEU A 157 9.87 -12.24 12.67
C LEU A 157 10.20 -11.05 11.77
N GLN A 158 11.07 -11.21 10.78
CA GLN A 158 11.39 -10.12 9.85
C GLN A 158 10.14 -9.69 9.05
N VAL A 159 9.42 -10.67 8.51
CA VAL A 159 8.29 -10.50 7.58
C VAL A 159 7.05 -9.97 8.29
N TYR A 160 6.69 -10.54 9.45
CA TYR A 160 5.45 -10.21 10.16
C TYR A 160 5.62 -9.22 11.31
N PHE A 161 6.83 -9.05 11.86
CA PHE A 161 7.10 -8.10 12.94
C PHE A 161 8.01 -6.95 12.51
N ALA A 162 9.29 -7.19 12.20
CA ALA A 162 10.28 -6.11 12.10
C ALA A 162 9.96 -5.09 10.99
N LYS A 163 9.72 -5.55 9.76
CA LYS A 163 9.36 -4.68 8.61
C LYS A 163 8.06 -3.88 8.83
N PRO A 164 6.91 -4.52 9.14
CA PRO A 164 5.68 -3.78 9.39
C PRO A 164 5.75 -2.87 10.63
N PHE A 165 6.50 -3.27 11.66
CA PHE A 165 6.67 -2.44 12.86
C PHE A 165 7.52 -1.18 12.57
N ILE A 166 8.58 -1.31 11.78
CA ILE A 166 9.37 -0.16 11.29
C ILE A 166 8.48 0.81 10.51
N ARG A 167 7.64 0.29 9.61
CA ARG A 167 6.67 1.11 8.86
C ARG A 167 5.68 1.81 9.81
N CYS A 168 5.17 1.10 10.80
CA CYS A 168 4.28 1.64 11.84
C CYS A 168 4.93 2.82 12.58
N VAL A 169 6.16 2.63 13.09
CA VAL A 169 6.90 3.67 13.82
C VAL A 169 7.18 4.86 12.92
N SER A 170 7.57 4.63 11.66
CA SER A 170 7.78 5.69 10.68
C SER A 170 6.54 6.57 10.50
N ILE A 171 5.37 5.95 10.31
CA ILE A 171 4.08 6.66 10.21
C ILE A 171 3.77 7.42 11.51
N ILE A 172 3.83 6.77 12.67
CA ILE A 172 3.48 7.40 13.95
C ILE A 172 4.40 8.58 14.27
N LEU A 173 5.71 8.45 14.07
CA LEU A 173 6.66 9.54 14.30
C LEU A 173 6.44 10.71 13.33
N MET A 174 6.05 10.44 12.09
CA MET A 174 5.66 11.50 11.15
C MET A 174 4.37 12.19 11.58
N VAL A 175 3.33 11.45 11.98
CA VAL A 175 2.09 12.06 12.46
C VAL A 175 2.37 12.90 13.72
N ASP A 176 3.16 12.38 14.65
CA ASP A 176 3.59 13.08 15.87
C ASP A 176 4.36 14.37 15.54
N LEU A 177 5.30 14.32 14.58
CA LEU A 177 6.06 15.47 14.10
C LEU A 177 5.17 16.63 13.60
N PHE A 178 4.08 16.30 12.90
CA PHE A 178 3.19 17.29 12.29
C PHE A 178 2.06 17.77 13.22
N GLN A 179 1.64 16.93 14.17
CA GLN A 179 0.64 17.30 15.18
C GLN A 179 1.25 18.10 16.33
N ASN A 180 2.49 17.80 16.69
CA ASN A 180 3.23 18.45 17.77
C ASN A 180 4.30 19.41 17.22
N LYS A 181 5.27 19.78 18.06
CA LYS A 181 6.38 20.65 17.65
C LYS A 181 7.35 19.87 16.76
N ILE A 182 7.58 20.39 15.57
CA ILE A 182 8.57 19.83 14.64
C ILE A 182 9.94 19.80 15.31
N ASN A 183 10.48 18.60 15.48
CA ASN A 183 11.76 18.33 16.11
C ASN A 183 12.68 17.61 15.12
N ILE A 184 13.85 18.20 14.86
CA ILE A 184 14.84 17.62 13.94
C ILE A 184 15.27 16.21 14.36
N LYS A 185 15.30 15.90 15.67
CA LYS A 185 15.63 14.57 16.18
C LYS A 185 14.66 13.50 15.68
N ASN A 186 13.36 13.82 15.57
CA ASN A 186 12.37 12.88 15.06
C ASN A 186 12.47 12.72 13.54
N ILE A 187 12.83 13.78 12.80
CA ILE A 187 13.10 13.69 11.35
C ILE A 187 14.29 12.75 11.10
N ILE A 188 15.38 12.94 11.83
CA ILE A 188 16.57 12.08 11.74
C ILE A 188 16.21 10.63 12.06
N LYS A 189 15.43 10.35 13.11
CA LYS A 189 14.97 8.99 13.44
C LYS A 189 14.21 8.34 12.28
N VAL A 190 13.26 9.06 11.67
CA VAL A 190 12.48 8.53 10.54
C VAL A 190 13.39 8.25 9.34
N LEU A 191 14.33 9.15 9.04
CA LEU A 191 15.31 8.95 7.96
C LEU A 191 16.19 7.73 8.21
N LEU A 192 16.76 7.58 9.41
CA LEU A 192 17.60 6.43 9.78
C LEU A 192 16.85 5.11 9.68
N ILE A 193 15.62 5.05 10.21
CA ILE A 193 14.77 3.86 10.15
C ILE A 193 14.42 3.51 8.69
N THR A 194 14.16 4.51 7.87
CA THR A 194 13.87 4.33 6.43
C THR A 194 15.11 3.81 5.69
N MET A 195 16.30 4.35 5.99
CA MET A 195 17.57 3.88 5.40
C MET A 195 17.89 2.44 5.81
N LEU A 196 17.70 2.10 7.08
CA LEU A 196 17.87 0.74 7.58
C LEU A 196 16.91 -0.23 6.86
N SER A 197 15.65 0.16 6.65
CA SER A 197 14.72 -0.68 5.88
C SER A 197 15.03 -0.76 4.39
N PHE A 198 15.65 0.28 3.82
CA PHE A 198 16.11 0.26 2.43
C PHE A 198 17.28 -0.70 2.26
N LEU A 199 18.28 -0.63 3.13
CA LEU A 199 19.48 -1.47 3.07
C LEU A 199 19.18 -2.96 3.29
N SER A 200 18.10 -3.31 4.01
CA SER A 200 17.76 -4.72 4.25
C SER A 200 17.20 -5.45 3.03
N ASP A 201 16.56 -4.72 2.10
CA ASP A 201 15.75 -5.29 1.01
C ASP A 201 16.11 -4.74 -0.38
N GLY A 202 16.90 -3.67 -0.44
CA GLY A 202 17.21 -2.90 -1.66
C GLY A 202 15.98 -2.30 -2.36
N GLY A 203 14.84 -2.26 -1.67
CA GLY A 203 13.55 -1.84 -2.21
C GLY A 203 13.27 -0.35 -2.02
N ARG A 204 12.94 0.36 -3.10
CA ARG A 204 12.61 1.80 -3.08
C ARG A 204 11.22 2.12 -2.49
N SER A 205 10.38 1.11 -2.27
CA SER A 205 9.00 1.28 -1.82
C SER A 205 8.88 2.00 -0.48
N VAL A 206 9.82 1.78 0.44
CA VAL A 206 9.83 2.44 1.76
C VAL A 206 10.10 3.95 1.63
N MET A 207 10.99 4.35 0.72
CA MET A 207 11.25 5.76 0.43
C MET A 207 10.03 6.43 -0.22
N ILE A 208 9.36 5.74 -1.14
CA ILE A 208 8.12 6.22 -1.78
C ILE A 208 7.01 6.38 -0.72
N GLN A 209 6.86 5.42 0.20
CA GLN A 209 5.88 5.52 1.29
C GLN A 209 6.17 6.70 2.24
N LEU A 210 7.45 6.94 2.55
CA LEU A 210 7.87 8.12 3.31
C LEU A 210 7.53 9.41 2.57
N PHE A 211 7.85 9.49 1.28
CA PHE A 211 7.52 10.63 0.41
C PHE A 211 6.02 10.92 0.40
N ILE A 212 5.18 9.90 0.17
CA ILE A 212 3.71 10.01 0.19
C ILE A 212 3.23 10.58 1.53
N SER A 213 3.75 10.04 2.64
CA SER A 213 3.36 10.46 4.00
C SER A 213 3.67 11.93 4.24
N LEU A 214 4.88 12.37 3.85
CA LEU A 214 5.31 13.76 3.98
C LEU A 214 4.46 14.69 3.13
N CYS A 215 4.16 14.33 1.88
CA CYS A 215 3.33 15.12 0.98
C CYS A 215 1.91 15.32 1.54
N ILE A 216 1.26 14.25 2.01
CA ILE A 216 -0.09 14.32 2.58
C ILE A 216 -0.10 15.15 3.87
N LEU A 217 0.82 14.88 4.79
CA LEU A 217 0.89 15.59 6.08
C LEU A 217 1.23 17.08 5.87
N LEU A 218 2.17 17.39 4.98
CA LEU A 218 2.49 18.76 4.61
C LEU A 218 1.27 19.45 4.01
N PHE A 219 0.57 18.82 3.07
CA PHE A 219 -0.62 19.41 2.47
C PHE A 219 -1.69 19.71 3.53
N TYR A 220 -1.96 18.79 4.47
CA TYR A 220 -2.98 18.97 5.51
C TYR A 220 -2.58 20.02 6.57
N TYR A 221 -1.35 19.98 7.07
CA TYR A 221 -0.88 20.86 8.14
C TYR A 221 -0.21 22.16 7.66
N ARG A 222 -0.12 22.41 6.34
CA ARG A 222 0.62 23.56 5.74
C ARG A 222 0.36 24.91 6.40
N LYS A 223 -0.88 25.20 6.80
CA LYS A 223 -1.27 26.50 7.38
C LYS A 223 -0.77 26.68 8.82
N LYS A 224 -0.41 25.59 9.52
CA LYS A 224 0.02 25.59 10.93
C LYS A 224 1.54 25.53 11.09
N ILE A 225 2.26 25.23 10.00
CA ILE A 225 3.71 25.06 10.02
C ILE A 225 4.39 26.40 9.72
N SER A 226 5.36 26.79 10.56
CA SER A 226 6.15 28.00 10.32
C SER A 226 6.93 27.92 9.00
N LYS A 227 7.16 29.06 8.33
CA LYS A 227 7.90 29.12 7.06
C LYS A 227 9.26 28.40 7.12
N LYS A 228 9.99 28.56 8.23
CA LYS A 228 11.29 27.88 8.48
C LYS A 228 11.16 26.36 8.48
N ASN A 229 10.16 25.82 9.19
CA ASN A 229 9.97 24.37 9.26
C ASN A 229 9.39 23.79 7.98
N LYS A 230 8.54 24.56 7.27
CA LYS A 230 8.05 24.20 5.93
C LYS A 230 9.21 23.99 4.96
N LYS A 231 10.18 24.93 4.94
CA LYS A 231 11.41 24.79 4.14
C LYS A 231 12.17 23.50 4.49
N LYS A 232 12.39 23.21 5.78
CA LYS A 232 13.06 21.97 6.21
C LYS A 232 12.36 20.71 5.71
N ILE A 233 11.03 20.64 5.84
CA ILE A 233 10.24 19.52 5.34
C ILE A 233 10.35 19.41 3.82
N MET A 234 10.26 20.54 3.10
CA MET A 234 10.43 20.56 1.64
C MET A 234 11.82 20.06 1.21
N TYR A 235 12.88 20.45 1.92
CA TYR A 235 14.22 19.91 1.68
C TYR A 235 14.29 18.41 1.93
N SER A 236 13.66 17.90 3.00
CA SER A 236 13.59 16.45 3.23
C SER A 236 12.86 15.73 2.10
N ILE A 237 11.72 16.26 1.63
CA ILE A 237 10.97 15.71 0.49
C ILE A 237 11.84 15.69 -0.76
N LEU A 238 12.55 16.78 -1.05
CA LEU A 238 13.43 16.92 -2.20
C LEU A 238 14.60 15.94 -2.13
N ILE A 239 15.27 15.80 -0.98
CA ILE A 239 16.36 14.82 -0.77
C ILE A 239 15.85 13.40 -1.01
N ILE A 240 14.71 13.02 -0.43
CA ILE A 240 14.14 11.68 -0.61
C ILE A 240 13.78 11.44 -2.08
N GLY A 241 13.23 12.45 -2.75
CA GLY A 241 12.95 12.40 -4.19
C GLY A 241 14.20 12.16 -5.02
N ILE A 242 15.26 12.95 -4.78
CA ILE A 242 16.55 12.84 -5.48
C ILE A 242 17.21 11.48 -5.23
N LEU A 243 17.24 11.01 -3.98
CA LEU A 243 17.82 9.70 -3.67
C LEU A 243 17.05 8.58 -4.38
N THR A 244 15.73 8.64 -4.38
CA THR A 244 14.90 7.65 -5.07
C THR A 244 15.12 7.69 -6.59
N SER A 245 15.29 8.88 -7.17
CA SER A 245 15.55 9.04 -8.60
C SER A 245 16.95 8.55 -8.99
N LEU A 246 17.99 8.86 -8.20
CA LEU A 246 19.35 8.39 -8.45
C LEU A 246 19.42 6.86 -8.45
N LEU A 247 18.78 6.21 -7.46
CA LEU A 247 18.66 4.75 -7.40
C LEU A 247 17.88 4.14 -8.57
N THR A 248 17.07 4.95 -9.26
CA THR A 248 16.35 4.52 -10.46
C THR A 248 17.25 4.65 -11.69
N ILE A 249 17.98 5.76 -11.80
CA ILE A 249 18.94 6.03 -12.89
C ILE A 249 20.10 5.04 -12.86
N GLU A 250 20.58 4.62 -11.69
CA GLU A 250 21.62 3.59 -11.52
C GLU A 250 21.29 2.30 -12.29
N ARG A 251 20.00 2.01 -12.51
CA ARG A 251 19.54 0.84 -13.27
C ARG A 251 19.49 1.05 -14.78
N GLY A 252 19.97 2.20 -15.27
CA GLY A 252 19.96 2.54 -16.70
C GLY A 252 18.58 2.85 -17.28
N VAL A 253 17.59 3.18 -16.44
CA VAL A 253 16.20 3.40 -16.90
C VAL A 253 15.84 4.89 -16.86
N ASN A 254 15.20 5.39 -17.92
CA ASN A 254 14.64 6.74 -17.96
C ASN A 254 13.54 6.91 -16.89
N LEU A 255 13.61 7.98 -16.09
CA LEU A 255 12.70 8.22 -14.98
C LEU A 255 11.24 8.40 -15.39
N LEU A 256 11.00 9.16 -16.47
CA LEU A 256 9.65 9.47 -16.94
C LEU A 256 9.00 8.23 -17.54
N GLU A 257 9.74 7.50 -18.38
CA GLU A 257 9.32 6.23 -18.96
C GLU A 257 9.04 5.20 -17.85
N ASN A 258 9.92 5.10 -16.85
CA ASN A 258 9.72 4.19 -15.72
C ASN A 258 8.49 4.57 -14.91
N PHE A 259 8.29 5.85 -14.58
CA PHE A 259 7.10 6.29 -13.86
C PHE A 259 5.84 5.96 -14.66
N TYR A 260 5.77 6.39 -15.92
CA TYR A 260 4.61 6.17 -16.78
C TYR A 260 4.30 4.68 -16.94
N THR A 261 5.32 3.85 -17.21
CA THR A 261 5.14 2.42 -17.44
C THR A 261 4.68 1.68 -16.19
N TYR A 262 5.16 2.03 -14.99
CA TYR A 262 4.68 1.39 -13.76
C TYR A 262 3.19 1.64 -13.49
N TYR A 263 2.68 2.84 -13.80
CA TYR A 263 1.27 3.17 -13.57
C TYR A 263 0.40 2.72 -14.74
N ALA A 264 0.62 3.22 -15.95
CA ALA A 264 -0.20 2.89 -17.11
C ALA A 264 0.02 1.45 -17.61
N GLY A 265 1.27 0.98 -17.60
CA GLY A 265 1.63 -0.39 -18.00
C GLY A 265 1.08 -1.47 -17.05
N SER A 266 0.67 -1.12 -15.82
CA SER A 266 -0.04 -2.06 -14.93
C SER A 266 -1.36 -2.55 -15.54
N LEU A 267 -2.08 -1.70 -16.28
CA LEU A 267 -3.31 -2.10 -16.98
C LEU A 267 -3.02 -3.02 -18.18
N VAL A 268 -1.90 -2.81 -18.88
CA VAL A 268 -1.43 -3.70 -19.95
C VAL A 268 -1.09 -5.07 -19.36
N PHE A 269 -0.32 -5.09 -18.28
CA PHE A 269 0.04 -6.32 -17.57
C PHE A 269 -1.20 -7.06 -17.10
N PHE A 270 -2.14 -6.37 -16.45
CA PHE A 270 -3.39 -6.96 -15.99
C PHE A 270 -4.23 -7.51 -17.16
N SER A 271 -4.32 -6.77 -18.27
CA SER A 271 -5.01 -7.23 -19.47
C SER A 271 -4.45 -8.54 -19.98
N LYS A 272 -3.13 -8.62 -20.16
CA LYS A 272 -2.48 -9.87 -20.61
C LYS A 272 -2.67 -11.00 -19.60
N SER A 273 -2.63 -10.68 -18.30
CA SER A 273 -2.82 -11.68 -17.24
C SER A 273 -4.20 -12.31 -17.28
N LEU A 274 -5.26 -11.52 -17.57
CA LEU A 274 -6.64 -12.00 -17.66
C LEU A 274 -6.85 -13.05 -18.77
N ASP A 275 -5.99 -13.05 -19.79
CA ASP A 275 -6.05 -14.00 -20.91
C ASP A 275 -5.26 -15.29 -20.61
N MET A 276 -4.47 -15.33 -19.52
CA MET A 276 -3.68 -16.50 -19.15
C MET A 276 -4.46 -17.47 -18.28
N ASN A 277 -4.62 -18.69 -18.79
CA ASN A 277 -5.39 -19.73 -18.10
C ASN A 277 -4.86 -20.06 -16.70
N TYR A 278 -3.55 -20.20 -16.52
CA TYR A 278 -2.98 -20.59 -15.23
C TYR A 278 -3.15 -19.50 -14.15
N LEU A 279 -3.16 -18.22 -14.52
CA LEU A 279 -3.38 -17.12 -13.59
C LEU A 279 -4.87 -16.97 -13.25
N PHE A 280 -5.72 -16.78 -14.25
CA PHE A 280 -7.10 -16.32 -14.03
C PHE A 280 -8.19 -17.33 -14.37
N ASN A 281 -7.93 -18.34 -15.21
CA ASN A 281 -8.90 -19.40 -15.50
C ASN A 281 -8.66 -20.69 -14.69
N SER A 282 -7.74 -20.65 -13.72
CA SER A 282 -7.58 -21.65 -12.68
C SER A 282 -8.56 -21.44 -11.52
N THR A 283 -8.64 -22.37 -10.58
CA THR A 283 -9.61 -22.40 -9.48
C THR A 283 -9.75 -21.06 -8.73
N PHE A 284 -10.99 -20.69 -8.43
CA PHE A 284 -11.36 -19.59 -7.56
C PHE A 284 -10.77 -19.74 -6.14
N LEU A 285 -10.48 -18.59 -5.52
CA LEU A 285 -9.81 -18.51 -4.21
C LEU A 285 -10.71 -17.96 -3.09
N TYR A 286 -11.97 -17.63 -3.40
CA TYR A 286 -13.06 -17.41 -2.44
C TYR A 286 -12.79 -16.38 -1.34
N GLY A 287 -12.06 -15.32 -1.67
CA GLY A 287 -11.70 -14.19 -0.81
C GLY A 287 -10.34 -14.37 -0.13
N VAL A 288 -9.75 -15.56 -0.20
CA VAL A 288 -8.44 -15.81 0.40
C VAL A 288 -7.37 -15.02 -0.31
N ASN A 289 -7.45 -14.80 -1.62
CA ASN A 289 -6.42 -14.07 -2.35
C ASN A 289 -6.43 -12.57 -2.05
N GLY A 290 -7.60 -11.94 -2.06
CA GLY A 290 -7.78 -10.52 -1.76
C GLY A 290 -7.48 -10.17 -0.30
N PHE A 291 -7.68 -11.12 0.63
CA PHE A 291 -7.45 -10.95 2.07
C PHE A 291 -6.28 -11.77 2.63
N GLN A 292 -5.42 -12.36 1.80
CA GLN A 292 -4.33 -13.23 2.27
C GLN A 292 -3.38 -12.56 3.27
N GLY A 293 -3.27 -11.22 3.26
CA GLY A 293 -2.48 -10.48 4.22
C GLY A 293 -3.00 -10.60 5.67
N ILE A 294 -4.26 -10.98 5.85
CA ILE A 294 -4.88 -11.26 7.15
C ILE A 294 -4.54 -12.68 7.61
N PHE A 295 -4.64 -13.66 6.71
CA PHE A 295 -4.43 -15.07 7.04
C PHE A 295 -2.94 -15.40 7.24
N ARG A 296 -2.04 -14.85 6.42
CA ARG A 296 -0.61 -15.16 6.43
C ARG A 296 0.10 -14.93 7.76
N PRO A 297 -0.10 -13.81 8.49
CA PRO A 297 0.52 -13.65 9.79
C PRO A 297 0.07 -14.71 10.82
N ILE A 298 -1.20 -15.14 10.75
CA ILE A 298 -1.73 -16.18 11.63
C ILE A 298 -1.04 -17.51 11.31
N PHE A 299 -1.11 -17.96 10.06
CA PHE A 299 -0.52 -19.24 9.64
C PHE A 299 1.02 -19.21 9.67
N GLY A 300 1.65 -18.06 9.46
CA GLY A 300 3.10 -17.89 9.64
C GLY A 300 3.56 -18.16 11.08
N ILE A 301 2.74 -17.83 12.08
CA ILE A 301 2.99 -18.19 13.48
C ILE A 301 2.70 -19.66 13.72
N LEU A 302 1.57 -20.17 13.20
CA LEU A 302 1.17 -21.57 13.37
C LEU A 302 2.18 -22.55 12.73
N ASN A 303 2.79 -22.18 11.60
CA ASN A 303 3.84 -22.94 10.93
C ASN A 303 5.08 -23.15 11.82
N ILE A 304 5.38 -22.24 12.76
CA ILE A 304 6.46 -22.44 13.76
C ILE A 304 6.16 -23.66 14.64
N PHE A 305 4.89 -23.91 14.91
CA PHE A 305 4.41 -25.05 15.69
C PHE A 305 4.10 -26.28 14.83
N GLY A 306 4.52 -26.29 13.55
CA GLY A 306 4.31 -27.41 12.63
C GLY A 306 2.93 -27.47 11.98
N ILE A 307 2.08 -26.46 12.16
CA ILE A 307 0.74 -26.40 11.56
C ILE A 307 0.83 -25.73 10.19
N GLN A 308 0.60 -26.52 9.13
CA GLN A 308 0.70 -26.09 7.74
C GLN A 308 -0.43 -25.13 7.31
N ASP A 309 -0.16 -24.36 6.26
CA ASP A 309 -1.17 -23.57 5.56
C ASP A 309 -2.33 -24.45 5.07
N PHE A 310 -3.56 -23.96 5.19
CA PHE A 310 -4.70 -24.62 4.54
C PHE A 310 -4.60 -24.45 3.02
N SER A 311 -5.18 -25.41 2.28
CA SER A 311 -4.97 -25.55 0.83
C SER A 311 -5.25 -24.28 0.01
N LEU A 312 -6.31 -23.54 0.34
CA LEU A 312 -6.64 -22.28 -0.35
C LEU A 312 -5.62 -21.16 -0.09
N LEU A 313 -5.03 -21.09 1.11
CA LEU A 313 -3.97 -20.12 1.41
C LEU A 313 -2.68 -20.46 0.65
N SER A 314 -2.33 -21.74 0.57
CA SER A 314 -1.20 -22.18 -0.25
C SER A 314 -1.41 -21.82 -1.73
N LYS A 315 -2.62 -22.04 -2.27
CA LYS A 315 -2.96 -21.65 -3.65
C LYS A 315 -2.94 -20.13 -3.87
N ALA A 316 -3.40 -19.34 -2.89
CA ALA A 316 -3.27 -17.88 -2.95
C ALA A 316 -1.81 -17.41 -2.92
N ASN A 317 -0.95 -18.13 -2.19
CA ASN A 317 0.49 -17.91 -2.24
C ASN A 317 1.10 -18.29 -3.58
N SER A 318 0.73 -19.43 -4.16
CA SER A 318 1.14 -19.80 -5.50
C SER A 318 0.73 -18.75 -6.52
N PHE A 319 -0.51 -18.25 -6.48
CA PHE A 319 -0.95 -17.16 -7.36
C PHE A 319 -0.09 -15.90 -7.21
N LEU A 320 0.24 -15.49 -5.98
CA LEU A 320 1.13 -14.35 -5.73
C LEU A 320 2.52 -14.58 -6.38
N MET A 321 3.09 -15.78 -6.19
CA MET A 321 4.39 -16.14 -6.76
C MET A 321 4.33 -16.23 -8.28
N ASP A 322 3.26 -16.78 -8.85
CA ASP A 322 3.04 -16.86 -10.28
C ASP A 322 2.95 -15.47 -10.89
N CYS A 323 2.25 -14.53 -10.25
CA CYS A 323 2.25 -13.13 -10.67
C CYS A 323 3.65 -12.49 -10.60
N GLN A 324 4.47 -12.83 -9.59
CA GLN A 324 5.85 -12.33 -9.47
C GLN A 324 6.78 -12.91 -10.52
N ASN A 325 6.61 -14.19 -10.86
CA ASN A 325 7.47 -14.92 -11.80
C ASN A 325 7.04 -14.72 -13.25
N THR A 326 5.78 -14.35 -13.49
CA THR A 326 5.27 -14.03 -14.82
C THR A 326 5.76 -12.67 -15.26
N VAL A 327 6.56 -12.66 -16.33
CA VAL A 327 7.12 -11.44 -16.93
C VAL A 327 6.51 -11.22 -18.30
N PHE A 328 5.84 -10.08 -18.49
CA PHE A 328 5.29 -9.67 -19.77
C PHE A 328 5.98 -8.43 -20.31
N TYR A 329 6.15 -8.38 -21.63
CA TYR A 329 6.38 -7.12 -22.30
C TYR A 329 5.10 -6.28 -22.25
N VAL A 330 5.19 -5.07 -21.73
CA VAL A 330 4.09 -4.09 -21.73
C VAL A 330 4.27 -3.00 -22.79
N SER A 331 5.48 -2.92 -23.35
CA SER A 331 5.93 -2.13 -24.50
C SER A 331 7.05 -2.94 -25.17
N PRO A 332 7.43 -2.68 -26.45
CA PRO A 332 8.45 -3.45 -27.17
C PRO A 332 9.73 -3.76 -26.38
N ASN A 333 10.21 -2.81 -25.57
CA ASN A 333 11.46 -2.94 -24.83
C ASN A 333 11.28 -3.00 -23.30
N ILE A 334 10.05 -2.97 -22.79
CA ILE A 334 9.80 -2.85 -21.36
C ILE A 334 9.07 -4.09 -20.85
N LYS A 335 9.70 -4.77 -19.88
CA LYS A 335 9.15 -5.90 -19.15
C LYS A 335 8.58 -5.47 -17.81
N MET A 336 7.45 -6.06 -17.42
CA MET A 336 6.84 -5.92 -16.09
C MET A 336 6.43 -7.29 -15.56
N ASN A 337 6.40 -7.41 -14.24
CA ASN A 337 5.87 -8.54 -13.48
C ASN A 337 5.03 -8.02 -12.32
N TYR A 338 4.26 -8.87 -11.64
CA TYR A 338 3.58 -8.57 -10.36
C TYR A 338 2.41 -7.55 -10.40
N PHE A 339 2.28 -6.73 -11.45
CA PHE A 339 1.31 -5.63 -11.53
C PHE A 339 -0.10 -6.03 -12.02
N VAL A 340 -0.74 -7.02 -11.39
CA VAL A 340 -2.12 -7.45 -11.75
C VAL A 340 -3.21 -6.52 -11.21
N THR A 341 -2.85 -5.43 -10.51
CA THR A 341 -3.76 -4.48 -9.84
C THR A 341 -4.57 -5.07 -8.68
N CYS A 342 -5.09 -4.21 -7.80
CA CYS A 342 -6.00 -4.64 -6.73
C CYS A 342 -7.26 -5.32 -7.28
N PHE A 343 -7.74 -4.90 -8.45
CA PHE A 343 -8.91 -5.50 -9.09
C PHE A 343 -8.62 -6.92 -9.58
N GLY A 344 -7.40 -7.20 -10.06
CA GLY A 344 -6.99 -8.55 -10.41
C GLY A 344 -6.99 -9.49 -9.21
N TYR A 345 -6.51 -9.03 -8.04
CA TYR A 345 -6.58 -9.83 -6.83
C TYR A 345 -8.03 -10.18 -6.44
N MET A 346 -8.91 -9.19 -6.43
CA MET A 346 -10.33 -9.36 -6.08
C MET A 346 -11.09 -10.20 -7.13
N TYR A 347 -10.74 -10.05 -8.41
CA TYR A 347 -11.32 -10.82 -9.49
C TYR A 347 -10.89 -12.29 -9.44
N LYS A 348 -9.66 -12.59 -8.98
CA LYS A 348 -9.18 -13.97 -8.85
C LYS A 348 -10.01 -14.79 -7.85
N ASP A 349 -10.61 -14.14 -6.87
CA ASP A 349 -11.33 -14.83 -5.80
C ASP A 349 -12.62 -15.50 -6.28
N CYS A 350 -13.53 -14.78 -6.95
CA CYS A 350 -14.79 -15.31 -7.48
C CYS A 350 -15.21 -14.65 -8.82
N GLY A 351 -14.24 -14.23 -9.64
CA GLY A 351 -14.50 -13.46 -10.86
C GLY A 351 -15.16 -12.11 -10.56
N ILE A 352 -16.21 -11.78 -11.33
CA ILE A 352 -16.96 -10.53 -11.16
C ILE A 352 -17.60 -10.44 -9.76
N PHE A 353 -18.07 -11.55 -9.19
CA PHE A 353 -18.69 -11.55 -7.87
C PHE A 353 -17.68 -11.17 -6.77
N GLY A 354 -16.47 -11.72 -6.82
CA GLY A 354 -15.39 -11.39 -5.90
C GLY A 354 -15.00 -9.91 -6.01
N LEU A 355 -14.81 -9.43 -7.25
CA LEU A 355 -14.56 -8.02 -7.53
C LEU A 355 -15.59 -7.09 -6.90
N ILE A 356 -16.89 -7.41 -7.03
CA ILE A 356 -18.00 -6.63 -6.49
C ILE A 356 -17.93 -6.58 -4.96
N VAL A 357 -17.91 -7.75 -4.31
CA VAL A 357 -17.98 -7.86 -2.85
C VAL A 357 -16.75 -7.25 -2.19
N GLU A 358 -15.56 -7.57 -2.70
CA GLU A 358 -14.31 -7.11 -2.10
C GLU A 358 -14.06 -5.62 -2.31
N SER A 359 -14.40 -5.08 -3.49
CA SER A 359 -14.33 -3.63 -3.72
C SER A 359 -15.28 -2.88 -2.79
N PHE A 360 -16.49 -3.41 -2.59
CA PHE A 360 -17.45 -2.85 -1.62
C PHE A 360 -16.90 -2.87 -0.20
N VAL A 361 -16.37 -4.00 0.27
CA VAL A 361 -15.75 -4.11 1.60
C VAL A 361 -14.58 -3.12 1.74
N PHE A 362 -13.79 -2.98 0.69
CA PHE A 362 -12.67 -2.06 0.66
C PHE A 362 -13.09 -0.59 0.84
N GLY A 363 -14.10 -0.15 0.09
CA GLY A 363 -14.69 1.17 0.24
C GLY A 363 -15.31 1.40 1.62
N ALA A 364 -15.98 0.39 2.16
CA ALA A 364 -16.60 0.44 3.49
C ALA A 364 -15.58 0.58 4.63
N ILE A 365 -14.42 -0.09 4.52
CA ILE A 365 -13.34 0.02 5.51
C ILE A 365 -12.65 1.39 5.39
N MET A 366 -12.25 1.79 4.18
CA MET A 366 -11.47 3.01 3.97
C MET A 366 -12.21 4.28 4.41
N SER A 367 -13.50 4.34 4.15
CA SER A 367 -14.34 5.50 4.49
C SER A 367 -14.47 5.78 5.99
N ARG A 368 -14.01 4.86 6.87
CA ARG A 368 -13.95 5.03 8.32
C ARG A 368 -12.76 5.85 8.82
N PHE A 369 -11.70 5.98 8.02
CA PHE A 369 -10.47 6.67 8.42
C PHE A 369 -10.38 8.05 7.80
N ARG A 370 -10.16 9.08 8.62
CA ARG A 370 -10.14 10.48 8.19
C ARG A 370 -9.02 11.26 8.83
N MET A 371 -8.55 12.30 8.15
CA MET A 371 -7.60 13.24 8.72
C MET A 371 -8.26 14.03 9.86
N LYS A 372 -7.94 13.67 11.11
CA LYS A 372 -8.51 14.28 12.32
C LYS A 372 -7.40 14.79 13.24
N LYS A 373 -7.29 16.12 13.36
CA LYS A 373 -6.30 16.76 14.26
C LYS A 373 -6.45 16.19 15.67
N GLY A 374 -5.33 15.81 16.29
CA GLY A 374 -5.30 15.31 17.66
C GLY A 374 -5.51 13.80 17.78
N ASP A 375 -5.91 13.12 16.72
CA ASP A 375 -6.15 11.68 16.71
C ASP A 375 -5.05 10.98 15.91
N ILE A 376 -3.99 10.56 16.61
CA ILE A 376 -2.83 9.89 15.99
C ILE A 376 -3.25 8.59 15.31
N TYR A 377 -4.16 7.82 15.92
CA TYR A 377 -4.66 6.57 15.33
C TYR A 377 -5.34 6.84 13.97
N GLN A 378 -6.32 7.75 13.94
CA GLN A 378 -7.06 8.09 12.72
C GLN A 378 -6.14 8.59 11.60
N VAL A 379 -5.23 9.50 11.92
CA VAL A 379 -4.30 10.05 10.94
C VAL A 379 -3.28 8.99 10.49
N SER A 380 -2.78 8.13 11.38
CA SER A 380 -1.82 7.09 11.01
C SER A 380 -2.45 6.02 10.13
N CYS A 381 -3.67 5.58 10.45
CA CYS A 381 -4.45 4.69 9.59
C CYS A 381 -4.75 5.36 8.25
N PHE A 382 -5.16 6.64 8.23
CA PHE A 382 -5.36 7.38 6.98
C PHE A 382 -4.11 7.36 6.09
N ILE A 383 -2.93 7.67 6.66
CA ILE A 383 -1.66 7.65 5.92
C ILE A 383 -1.35 6.24 5.41
N LEU A 384 -1.52 5.20 6.24
CA LEU A 384 -1.31 3.82 5.83
C LEU A 384 -2.21 3.45 4.65
N PHE A 385 -3.52 3.71 4.73
CA PHE A 385 -4.47 3.43 3.66
C PHE A 385 -4.18 4.24 2.40
N ALA A 386 -3.80 5.52 2.51
CA ALA A 386 -3.41 6.33 1.36
C ALA A 386 -2.16 5.77 0.66
N GLN A 387 -1.16 5.30 1.40
CA GLN A 387 -0.03 4.55 0.82
C GLN A 387 -0.52 3.28 0.12
N GLY A 388 -1.45 2.54 0.71
CA GLY A 388 -2.03 1.34 0.11
C GLY A 388 -2.72 1.62 -1.22
N ILE A 389 -3.50 2.71 -1.32
CA ILE A 389 -4.14 3.16 -2.56
C ILE A 389 -3.09 3.41 -3.65
N LEU A 390 -2.04 4.17 -3.33
CA LEU A 390 -1.03 4.53 -4.33
C LEU A 390 -0.17 3.33 -4.77
N PHE A 391 -0.25 2.20 -4.07
CA PHE A 391 0.34 0.92 -4.48
C PHE A 391 -0.70 -0.06 -5.05
N SER A 392 -1.97 0.32 -5.17
CA SER A 392 -3.06 -0.58 -5.61
C SER A 392 -3.00 -0.94 -7.09
N MET A 393 -2.15 -0.28 -7.88
CA MET A 393 -1.80 -0.73 -9.24
C MET A 393 -1.01 -2.04 -9.25
N SER A 394 -0.46 -2.46 -8.10
CA SER A 394 0.26 -3.73 -7.98
C SER A 394 -0.56 -4.83 -7.30
N ILE A 395 -1.07 -4.55 -6.09
CA ILE A 395 -1.71 -5.52 -5.21
C ILE A 395 -2.79 -4.82 -4.37
N THR A 396 -3.83 -5.54 -3.96
CA THR A 396 -4.77 -5.01 -2.97
C THR A 396 -4.09 -4.87 -1.60
N PRO A 397 -4.29 -3.76 -0.86
CA PRO A 397 -3.65 -3.59 0.44
C PRO A 397 -3.91 -4.73 1.43
N PHE A 398 -5.08 -5.36 1.36
CA PHE A 398 -5.44 -6.47 2.25
C PHE A 398 -4.76 -7.81 1.92
N ALA A 399 -4.21 -7.96 0.72
CA ALA A 399 -3.37 -9.09 0.35
C ALA A 399 -1.92 -8.92 0.85
N SER A 400 -1.52 -7.70 1.23
CA SER A 400 -0.21 -7.42 1.79
C SER A 400 -0.17 -7.65 3.30
N TYR A 401 0.50 -8.72 3.74
CA TYR A 401 0.73 -8.97 5.17
C TYR A 401 1.49 -7.81 5.85
N ASN A 402 2.40 -7.13 5.15
CA ASN A 402 3.10 -5.96 5.67
C ASN A 402 2.10 -4.82 5.98
N PHE A 403 1.14 -4.58 5.08
CA PHE A 403 0.09 -3.58 5.30
C PHE A 403 -0.79 -3.93 6.51
N ILE A 404 -1.30 -5.16 6.56
CA ILE A 404 -2.17 -5.63 7.66
C ILE A 404 -1.44 -5.57 9.01
N MET A 405 -0.22 -6.10 9.09
CA MET A 405 0.55 -6.07 10.34
C MET A 405 0.89 -4.63 10.76
N THR A 406 1.18 -3.74 9.80
CA THR A 406 1.37 -2.31 10.10
C THR A 406 0.11 -1.71 10.72
N PHE A 407 -1.08 -2.02 10.17
CA PHE A 407 -2.36 -1.58 10.73
C PHE A 407 -2.57 -2.09 12.15
N VAL A 408 -2.30 -3.38 12.41
CA VAL A 408 -2.37 -3.99 13.74
C VAL A 408 -1.42 -3.29 14.72
N TYR A 409 -0.17 -3.04 14.32
CA TYR A 409 0.79 -2.36 15.20
C TYR A 409 0.41 -0.91 15.48
N ILE A 410 -0.14 -0.19 14.49
CA ILE A 410 -0.68 1.16 14.73
C ILE A 410 -1.75 1.08 15.82
N TYR A 411 -2.69 0.14 15.72
CA TYR A 411 -3.73 -0.07 16.73
C TYR A 411 -3.13 -0.40 18.11
N VAL A 412 -2.19 -1.34 18.21
CA VAL A 412 -1.56 -1.73 19.49
C VAL A 412 -0.85 -0.57 20.17
N ILE A 413 -0.12 0.25 19.41
CA ILE A 413 0.67 1.37 19.94
C ILE A 413 -0.20 2.57 20.32
N THR A 414 -1.23 2.86 19.53
CA THR A 414 -2.05 4.07 19.70
C THR A 414 -3.29 3.86 20.56
N ASN A 415 -3.82 2.63 20.63
CA ASN A 415 -4.97 2.37 21.48
C ASN A 415 -4.53 2.24 22.95
N ASN A 416 -5.28 2.83 23.86
CA ASN A 416 -5.09 2.64 25.31
C ASN A 416 -6.07 1.58 25.80
N PHE A 417 -5.61 0.35 26.04
CA PHE A 417 -6.42 -0.69 26.70
C PHE A 417 -6.86 -0.26 28.12
N LYS A 418 -6.27 0.80 28.69
CA LYS A 418 -6.67 1.43 29.96
C LYS A 418 -7.91 2.34 29.87
N LYS A 419 -8.79 2.18 28.86
CA LYS A 419 -10.17 2.67 29.01
C LYS A 419 -10.86 1.78 30.04
N LYS A 420 -10.63 2.11 31.33
CA LYS A 420 -11.39 1.58 32.47
C LYS A 420 -12.86 1.63 32.08
N LEU A 421 -13.52 0.47 32.10
CA LEU A 421 -14.94 0.33 32.35
C LEU A 421 -15.24 1.08 33.66
N ARG A 422 -15.47 2.39 33.57
CA ARG A 422 -16.15 3.13 34.64
C ARG A 422 -17.62 2.79 34.45
N ILE A 423 -18.02 1.64 34.99
CA ILE A 423 -19.41 1.37 35.31
C ILE A 423 -19.79 2.44 36.33
N LYS A 424 -20.55 3.45 35.90
CA LYS A 424 -21.26 4.31 36.84
C LYS A 424 -22.30 3.42 37.51
N VAL A 425 -22.00 2.95 38.71
CA VAL A 425 -23.02 2.44 39.62
C VAL A 425 -23.81 3.68 40.03
N TYR A 426 -25.04 3.80 39.53
CA TYR A 426 -26.02 4.72 40.10
C TYR A 426 -26.37 4.14 41.48
N LYS A 427 -26.08 4.90 42.54
CA LYS A 427 -26.65 4.67 43.87
C LYS A 427 -28.03 5.30 43.92
#